data_AF-A0A1H4MI86-F1
#
_entry.id   AF-A0A1H4MI86-F1
#
_cell.length_a   1.000
_cell.length_b   1.000
_cell.length_c   1.000
_cell.angle_alpha   90.00
_cell.angle_beta   90.00
_cell.angle_gamma   90.00
#
_symmetry.space_group_name_H-M   'P 1'
#
loop_
_entity.id
_entity.type
_entity.pdbx_description
1 polymer ?
#
loop_
_entity_poly.entity_id
_entity_poly.type
_entity_poly.pdbx_seq_one_letter_code
_entity_poly.pdbx_strand_id
1 'polypeptide(L)'
;MSLDPYAREEVSARHYLHALNPLAKIVAVLPVMVVIVFTRDVLTPLVLVGLAYLVLLTGVRLTRRRAAILFLALPLLGGILSLGFGLWTDPARVDHSVELFRVGGYRFYADAWRVGLATALRLVAIVSLALISGMSSTGPDLVRSAVQHARVPYRIGYAALASYRFVPRFRHELEVIRKAHRVRGSAGGRGPVAALNRGVRSIIPLLASAIRHAERVSLSMESRAFGAHETRTERYLVPLRTRDGVFVVVLWLCAAALVLGVRFFA
;
A
#
# COMPACT_ATOMS: atom_id res chain seq x y z
N MET A 1 11.20 -22.99 23.13
CA MET A 1 9.99 -22.14 23.05
C MET A 1 9.65 -21.95 21.57
N SER A 2 8.77 -22.78 21.02
CA SER A 2 8.35 -22.66 19.62
C SER A 2 7.49 -21.40 19.49
N LEU A 3 8.05 -20.32 18.95
CA LEU A 3 7.29 -19.18 18.47
C LEU A 3 6.34 -19.72 17.40
N ASP A 4 5.08 -19.94 17.76
CA ASP A 4 4.04 -20.22 16.78
C ASP A 4 3.84 -18.91 15.99
N PRO A 5 4.24 -18.85 14.70
CA PRO A 5 4.05 -17.65 13.90
C PRO A 5 2.57 -17.34 13.63
N TYR A 6 1.64 -18.18 14.11
CA TYR A 6 0.20 -18.01 13.99
C TYR A 6 -0.50 -17.76 15.33
N ALA A 7 0.24 -17.63 16.44
CA ALA A 7 -0.34 -17.19 17.71
C ALA A 7 -0.97 -15.81 17.51
N ARG A 8 -2.27 -15.68 17.81
CA ARG A 8 -2.95 -14.38 17.74
C ARG A 8 -2.30 -13.48 18.79
N GLU A 9 -1.55 -12.46 18.36
CA GLU A 9 -1.11 -11.40 19.27
C GLU A 9 -2.35 -10.83 19.97
N GLU A 10 -2.31 -10.76 21.29
CA GLU A 10 -3.37 -10.12 22.07
C GLU A 10 -3.53 -8.67 21.59
N VAL A 11 -4.67 -8.40 20.94
CA VAL A 11 -4.94 -7.07 20.39
C VAL A 11 -5.44 -6.19 21.53
N SER A 12 -4.54 -5.40 22.10
CA SER A 12 -4.88 -4.30 23.00
C SER A 12 -5.93 -3.36 22.37
N ALA A 13 -6.90 -2.89 23.15
CA ALA A 13 -7.97 -1.98 22.71
C ALA A 13 -7.46 -0.72 21.98
N ARG A 14 -6.24 -0.28 22.31
CA ARG A 14 -5.56 0.86 21.66
C ARG A 14 -5.13 0.60 20.21
N HIS A 15 -5.20 -0.64 19.72
CA HIS A 15 -4.71 -1.02 18.41
C HIS A 15 -5.77 -1.81 17.62
N TYR A 16 -7.00 -1.30 17.67
CA TYR A 16 -8.19 -1.97 17.16
C TYR A 16 -8.10 -2.28 15.66
N LEU A 17 -7.38 -1.49 14.86
CA LEU A 17 -7.27 -1.73 13.42
C LEU A 17 -6.61 -3.08 13.14
N HIS A 18 -5.64 -3.54 13.95
CA HIS A 18 -5.03 -4.86 13.71
C HIS A 18 -6.00 -6.03 13.92
N ALA A 19 -7.07 -5.83 14.68
CA ALA A 19 -8.12 -6.83 14.90
C ALA A 19 -9.22 -6.81 13.84
N LEU A 20 -9.33 -5.75 13.04
CA LEU A 20 -10.36 -5.66 12.01
C LEU A 20 -10.01 -6.51 10.79
N ASN A 21 -11.05 -6.98 10.12
CA ASN A 21 -10.92 -7.72 8.88
C ASN A 21 -10.22 -6.85 7.79
N PRO A 22 -9.14 -7.35 7.14
CA PRO A 22 -8.41 -6.59 6.11
C PRO A 22 -9.26 -6.13 4.93
N LEU A 23 -10.21 -6.95 4.49
CA LEU A 23 -11.10 -6.64 3.37
C LEU A 23 -12.05 -5.50 3.77
N ALA A 24 -12.59 -5.53 4.98
CA ALA A 24 -13.46 -4.46 5.48
C ALA A 24 -12.74 -3.11 5.50
N LYS A 25 -11.44 -3.06 5.85
CA LYS A 25 -10.66 -1.82 5.79
C LYS A 25 -10.47 -1.31 4.36
N ILE A 26 -10.27 -2.20 3.40
CA ILE A 26 -10.19 -1.83 1.98
C ILE A 26 -11.53 -1.26 1.52
N VAL A 27 -12.64 -1.93 1.85
CA VAL A 27 -13.99 -1.47 1.52
C VAL A 27 -14.31 -0.14 2.20
N ALA A 28 -13.86 0.09 3.43
CA ALA A 28 -14.03 1.37 4.11
C ALA A 28 -13.36 2.51 3.33
N VAL A 29 -12.14 2.27 2.84
CA VAL A 29 -11.30 3.33 2.27
C VAL A 29 -11.53 3.56 0.77
N LEU A 30 -11.80 2.50 -0.01
CA LEU A 30 -11.88 2.57 -1.47
C LEU A 30 -12.90 3.61 -1.99
N PRO A 31 -14.16 3.63 -1.52
CA PRO A 31 -15.14 4.62 -1.99
C PRO A 31 -14.71 6.06 -1.70
N VAL A 32 -14.09 6.30 -0.53
CA VAL A 32 -13.57 7.62 -0.16
C VAL A 32 -12.45 8.05 -1.10
N MET A 33 -11.55 7.13 -1.47
CA MET A 33 -10.52 7.36 -2.49
C MET A 33 -11.10 7.60 -3.89
N VAL A 34 -12.25 7.03 -4.23
CA VAL A 34 -12.89 7.31 -5.52
C VAL A 34 -13.48 8.72 -5.51
N VAL A 35 -14.19 9.09 -4.44
CA VAL A 35 -14.81 10.42 -4.30
C VAL A 35 -13.77 11.54 -4.37
N ILE A 36 -12.64 11.39 -3.66
CA ILE A 36 -11.60 12.42 -3.64
C ILE A 36 -10.91 12.65 -4.99
N VAL A 37 -10.95 11.67 -5.91
CA VAL A 37 -10.43 11.86 -7.27
C VAL A 37 -11.19 12.96 -8.02
N PHE A 38 -12.47 13.12 -7.72
CA PHE A 38 -13.35 14.09 -8.39
C PHE A 38 -13.38 15.47 -7.69
N THR A 39 -12.72 15.65 -6.55
CA THR A 39 -12.71 16.94 -5.82
C THR A 39 -11.66 17.88 -6.39
N ARG A 40 -12.01 19.14 -6.67
CA ARG A 40 -11.08 20.14 -7.24
C ARG A 40 -10.57 21.15 -6.20
N ASP A 41 -11.21 21.20 -5.05
CA ASP A 41 -10.89 22.11 -3.96
C ASP A 41 -9.72 21.62 -3.10
N VAL A 42 -9.10 22.54 -2.35
CA VAL A 42 -7.96 22.29 -1.47
C VAL A 42 -8.41 21.73 -0.11
N LEU A 43 -9.58 22.16 0.37
CA LEU A 43 -10.06 21.86 1.73
C LEU A 43 -10.49 20.40 1.89
N THR A 44 -11.21 19.82 0.93
CA THR A 44 -11.71 18.44 1.03
C THR A 44 -10.56 17.43 1.18
N PRO A 45 -9.51 17.45 0.33
CA PRO A 45 -8.37 16.56 0.52
C PRO A 45 -7.64 16.78 1.84
N LEU A 46 -7.48 18.03 2.28
CA LEU A 46 -6.80 18.37 3.52
C LEU A 46 -7.53 17.78 4.74
N VAL A 47 -8.85 17.94 4.80
CA VAL A 47 -9.68 17.43 5.89
C VAL A 47 -9.66 15.89 5.91
N LEU A 48 -9.66 15.24 4.74
CA LEU A 48 -9.55 13.77 4.65
C LEU A 48 -8.16 13.25 5.04
N VAL A 49 -7.08 14.01 4.80
CA VAL A 49 -5.74 13.70 5.38
C VAL A 49 -5.81 13.75 6.90
N GLY A 50 -6.45 14.77 7.47
CA GLY A 50 -6.65 14.89 8.92
C GLY A 50 -7.41 13.69 9.51
N LEU A 51 -8.51 13.29 8.86
CA LEU A 51 -9.28 12.10 9.25
C LEU A 51 -8.41 10.83 9.17
N ALA A 52 -7.64 10.65 8.08
CA ALA A 52 -6.76 9.50 7.92
C ALA A 52 -5.69 9.44 9.02
N TYR A 53 -5.08 10.58 9.38
CA TYR A 53 -4.13 10.63 10.50
C TYR A 53 -4.78 10.30 11.83
N LEU A 54 -5.98 10.80 12.10
CA LEU A 54 -6.70 10.49 13.33
C LEU A 54 -6.97 8.98 13.44
N VAL A 55 -7.39 8.33 12.37
CA VAL A 55 -7.60 6.88 12.33
C VAL A 55 -6.29 6.12 12.51
N LEU A 56 -5.21 6.54 11.84
CA LEU A 56 -3.90 5.89 11.96
C LEU A 56 -3.32 5.99 13.37
N LEU A 57 -3.37 7.18 13.98
CA LEU A 57 -2.84 7.43 15.32
C LEU A 57 -3.59 6.66 16.42
N THR A 58 -4.91 6.51 16.27
CA THR A 58 -5.75 5.83 17.25
C THR A 58 -5.79 4.31 17.05
N GLY A 59 -5.51 3.82 15.85
CA GLY A 59 -5.76 2.43 15.49
C GLY A 59 -4.53 1.57 15.23
N VAL A 60 -3.38 2.15 14.87
CA VAL A 60 -2.15 1.40 14.52
C VAL A 60 -1.10 1.51 15.62
N ARG A 61 -0.32 0.44 15.83
CA ARG A 61 0.90 0.46 16.66
C ARG A 61 2.00 1.31 16.00
N LEU A 62 1.97 2.61 16.25
CA LEU A 62 2.97 3.56 15.74
C LEU A 62 4.16 3.66 16.69
N THR A 63 5.30 3.12 16.28
CA THR A 63 6.59 3.47 16.89
C THR A 63 6.89 4.94 16.63
N ARG A 64 7.52 5.65 17.58
CA ARG A 64 7.91 7.07 17.44
C ARG A 64 8.62 7.38 16.11
N ARG A 65 9.49 6.47 15.66
CA ARG A 65 10.17 6.57 14.36
C ARG A 65 9.20 6.50 13.17
N ARG A 66 8.22 5.58 13.19
CA ARG A 66 7.23 5.43 12.12
C ARG A 66 6.29 6.64 12.06
N ALA A 67 5.87 7.14 13.22
CA ALA A 67 5.09 8.37 13.31
C ALA A 67 5.89 9.56 12.75
N ALA A 68 7.15 9.74 13.17
CA ALA A 68 8.01 10.81 12.65
C ALA A 68 8.18 10.73 11.12
N ILE A 69 8.40 9.53 10.58
CA ILE A 69 8.47 9.33 9.12
C ILE A 69 7.15 9.71 8.46
N LEU A 70 6.01 9.31 9.01
CA LEU A 70 4.69 9.62 8.46
C LEU A 70 4.45 11.13 8.41
N PHE A 71 4.66 11.84 9.53
CA PHE A 71 4.47 13.28 9.65
C PHE A 71 5.50 14.12 8.90
N LEU A 72 6.65 13.55 8.55
CA LEU A 72 7.66 14.24 7.75
C LEU A 72 7.50 13.94 6.26
N ALA A 73 7.38 12.67 5.89
CA ALA A 73 7.43 12.23 4.51
C ALA A 73 6.19 12.63 3.71
N LEU A 74 4.99 12.55 4.29
CA LEU A 74 3.76 12.87 3.58
C LEU A 74 3.59 14.38 3.32
N PRO A 75 3.82 15.29 4.28
CA PRO A 75 3.81 16.72 4.00
C PRO A 75 4.94 17.15 3.07
N LEU A 76 6.14 16.56 3.21
CA LEU A 76 7.25 16.82 2.30
C LEU A 76 6.90 16.40 0.86
N LEU A 77 6.33 15.20 0.69
CA LEU A 77 5.82 14.72 -0.60
C LEU A 77 4.75 15.68 -1.15
N GLY A 78 3.81 16.11 -0.32
CA GLY A 78 2.79 17.09 -0.70
C GLY A 78 3.38 18.42 -1.17
N GLY A 79 4.40 18.93 -0.47
CA GLY A 79 5.10 20.15 -0.85
C GLY A 79 5.85 20.01 -2.19
N ILE A 80 6.60 18.92 -2.37
CA ILE A 80 7.33 18.63 -3.61
C ILE A 80 6.36 18.49 -4.79
N LEU A 81 5.27 17.72 -4.62
CA LEU A 81 4.27 17.52 -5.65
C LEU A 81 3.51 18.82 -5.94
N SER A 82 3.22 19.64 -4.93
CA SER A 82 2.51 20.92 -5.10
C SER A 82 3.29 21.87 -6.00
N LEU A 83 4.61 21.97 -5.79
CA LEU A 83 5.49 22.75 -6.65
C LEU A 83 5.61 22.13 -8.04
N GLY A 84 5.79 20.80 -8.14
CA GLY A 84 5.90 20.09 -9.42
C GLY A 84 4.66 20.28 -10.30
N PHE A 85 3.45 20.04 -9.76
CA PHE A 85 2.20 20.22 -10.49
C PHE A 85 1.89 21.69 -10.76
N GLY A 86 2.26 22.60 -9.86
CA GLY A 86 2.13 24.04 -10.09
C GLY A 86 2.95 24.48 -11.30
N LEU A 87 4.20 24.02 -11.42
CA LEU A 87 5.08 24.34 -12.55
C LEU A 87 4.66 23.66 -13.88
N TRP A 88 3.87 22.59 -13.81
CA TRP A 88 3.28 21.96 -14.99
C TRP A 88 1.94 22.54 -15.40
N THR A 89 1.38 23.46 -14.61
CA THR A 89 0.13 24.13 -14.95
C THR A 89 0.38 25.15 -16.05
N ASP A 90 -0.42 25.06 -17.13
CA ASP A 90 -0.31 25.94 -18.28
C ASP A 90 -0.53 27.41 -17.86
N PRO A 91 0.48 28.30 -18.03
CA PRO A 91 0.36 29.71 -17.68
C PRO A 91 -0.80 30.41 -18.38
N ALA A 92 -1.17 29.99 -19.59
CA ALA A 92 -2.25 30.59 -20.37
C ALA A 92 -3.64 30.41 -19.73
N ARG A 93 -3.80 29.43 -18.84
CA ARG A 93 -5.05 29.22 -18.08
C ARG A 93 -5.13 30.05 -16.80
N VAL A 94 -4.03 30.70 -16.41
CA VAL A 94 -3.84 31.26 -15.06
C VAL A 94 -3.28 32.70 -15.07
N ASP A 95 -3.12 33.27 -16.28
CA ASP A 95 -2.50 34.57 -16.59
C ASP A 95 -3.24 35.80 -16.02
N HIS A 96 -4.32 35.59 -15.27
CA HIS A 96 -5.15 36.63 -14.66
C HIS A 96 -4.90 36.84 -13.16
N SER A 97 -3.96 36.09 -12.56
CA SER A 97 -3.73 36.08 -11.10
C SER A 97 -2.39 36.68 -10.69
N VAL A 98 -2.17 36.87 -9.38
CA VAL A 98 -0.96 37.48 -8.83
C VAL A 98 0.28 36.66 -9.19
N GLU A 99 1.27 37.31 -9.81
CA GLU A 99 2.60 36.74 -10.06
C GLU A 99 3.33 36.56 -8.72
N LEU A 100 3.70 35.33 -8.36
CA LEU A 100 4.45 35.02 -7.15
C LEU A 100 5.96 35.18 -7.35
N PHE A 101 6.49 34.63 -8.45
CA PHE A 101 7.88 34.78 -8.81
C PHE A 101 8.08 34.65 -10.33
N ARG A 102 9.16 35.26 -10.82
CA ARG A 102 9.56 35.24 -12.23
C ARG A 102 10.98 34.70 -12.32
N VAL A 103 11.17 33.65 -13.12
CA VAL A 103 12.50 33.11 -13.45
C VAL A 103 12.65 33.14 -14.96
N GLY A 104 13.44 34.09 -15.46
CA GLY A 104 13.60 34.31 -16.90
C GLY A 104 12.27 34.65 -17.58
N GLY A 105 11.92 33.90 -18.63
CA GLY A 105 10.65 34.02 -19.35
C GLY A 105 9.46 33.29 -18.71
N TYR A 106 9.69 32.54 -17.63
CA TYR A 106 8.65 31.76 -16.96
C TYR A 106 8.05 32.54 -15.78
N ARG A 107 6.72 32.70 -15.79
CA ARG A 107 5.95 33.39 -14.74
C ARG A 107 5.17 32.37 -13.93
N PHE A 108 5.33 32.40 -12.62
CA PHE A 108 4.61 31.51 -11.71
C PHE A 108 3.49 32.25 -11.00
N TYR A 109 2.28 31.77 -11.17
CA TYR A 109 1.05 32.41 -10.70
C TYR A 109 0.53 31.78 -9.41
N ALA A 110 -0.10 32.58 -8.55
CA ALA A 110 -0.68 32.11 -7.30
C ALA A 110 -1.75 31.01 -7.50
N ASP A 111 -2.56 31.12 -8.56
CA ASP A 111 -3.56 30.10 -8.88
C ASP A 111 -2.93 28.80 -9.43
N ALA A 112 -1.77 28.89 -10.08
CA ALA A 112 -1.03 27.71 -10.53
C ALA A 112 -0.55 26.90 -9.31
N TRP A 113 -0.09 27.60 -8.27
CA TRP A 113 0.24 26.98 -7.00
C TRP A 113 -0.99 26.37 -6.32
N ARG A 114 -2.15 27.03 -6.32
CA ARG A 114 -3.40 26.47 -5.75
C ARG A 114 -3.83 25.18 -6.44
N VAL A 115 -3.76 25.12 -7.77
CA VAL A 115 -4.06 23.91 -8.55
C VAL A 115 -3.06 22.79 -8.24
N GLY A 116 -1.76 23.12 -8.17
CA GLY A 116 -0.72 22.20 -7.77
C GLY A 116 -0.92 21.66 -6.36
N LEU A 117 -1.25 22.54 -5.41
CA LEU A 117 -1.54 22.20 -4.02
C LEU A 117 -2.77 21.29 -3.89
N ALA A 118 -3.88 21.60 -4.56
CA ALA A 118 -5.08 20.77 -4.54
C ALA A 118 -4.79 19.35 -5.06
N THR A 119 -4.04 19.25 -6.16
CA THR A 119 -3.66 17.96 -6.76
C THR A 119 -2.70 17.18 -5.87
N ALA A 120 -1.71 17.85 -5.29
CA ALA A 120 -0.75 17.23 -4.37
C ALA A 120 -1.44 16.71 -3.10
N LEU A 121 -2.31 17.51 -2.49
CA LEU A 121 -3.08 17.10 -1.31
C LEU A 121 -4.02 15.94 -1.63
N ARG A 122 -4.62 15.90 -2.84
CA ARG A 122 -5.42 14.75 -3.29
C ARG A 122 -4.60 13.46 -3.31
N LEU A 123 -3.39 13.50 -3.84
CA LEU A 123 -2.49 12.34 -3.86
C LEU A 123 -2.05 11.95 -2.44
N VAL A 124 -1.68 12.92 -1.60
CA VAL A 124 -1.32 12.68 -0.20
C VAL A 124 -2.48 12.07 0.57
N ALA A 125 -3.71 12.53 0.35
CA ALA A 125 -4.91 11.98 0.96
C ALA A 125 -5.16 10.52 0.52
N ILE A 126 -5.05 10.22 -0.78
CA ILE A 126 -5.16 8.84 -1.29
C ILE A 126 -4.10 7.95 -0.62
N VAL A 127 -2.85 8.39 -0.56
CA VAL A 127 -1.79 7.61 0.11
C VAL A 127 -2.09 7.44 1.61
N SER A 128 -2.50 8.49 2.31
CA SER A 128 -2.81 8.46 3.75
C SER A 128 -3.94 7.48 4.05
N LEU A 129 -4.99 7.51 3.23
CA LEU A 129 -6.11 6.58 3.29
C LEU A 129 -5.64 5.14 3.03
N ALA A 130 -4.78 4.91 2.03
CA ALA A 130 -4.25 3.58 1.72
C ALA A 130 -3.44 2.99 2.89
N LEU A 131 -2.71 3.84 3.61
CA LEU A 131 -1.91 3.43 4.77
C LEU A 131 -2.77 2.88 5.92
N ILE A 132 -4.06 3.25 6.03
CA ILE A 132 -4.97 2.68 7.04
C ILE A 132 -5.05 1.16 6.89
N SER A 133 -5.26 0.67 5.66
CA SER A 133 -5.29 -0.77 5.39
C SER A 133 -3.88 -1.36 5.34
N GLY A 134 -2.94 -0.67 4.69
CA GLY A 134 -1.59 -1.17 4.44
C GLY A 134 -0.71 -1.33 5.69
N MET A 135 -0.86 -0.46 6.70
CA MET A 135 -0.08 -0.55 7.94
C MET A 135 -0.74 -1.45 9.00
N SER A 136 -2.05 -1.69 8.89
CA SER A 136 -2.79 -2.45 9.89
C SER A 136 -3.05 -3.92 9.51
N SER A 137 -2.81 -4.30 8.27
CA SER A 137 -3.12 -5.64 7.74
C SER A 137 -1.90 -6.32 7.14
N THR A 138 -1.87 -7.65 7.19
CA THR A 138 -0.85 -8.45 6.51
C THR A 138 -1.34 -8.91 5.13
N GLY A 139 -0.41 -9.06 4.18
CA GLY A 139 -0.72 -9.59 2.84
C GLY A 139 -1.41 -10.96 2.87
N PRO A 140 -0.92 -11.95 3.65
CA PRO A 140 -1.58 -13.24 3.77
C PRO A 140 -3.01 -13.18 4.33
N ASP A 141 -3.28 -12.33 5.33
CA ASP A 141 -4.62 -12.22 5.91
C ASP A 141 -5.61 -11.54 4.96
N LEU A 142 -5.12 -10.59 4.14
CA LEU A 142 -5.91 -10.01 3.07
C LEU A 142 -6.32 -11.07 2.04
N VAL A 143 -5.38 -11.91 1.60
CA VAL A 143 -5.68 -12.99 0.65
C VAL A 143 -6.67 -14.00 1.24
N ARG A 144 -6.48 -14.41 2.51
CA ARG A 144 -7.42 -15.31 3.21
C ARG A 144 -8.82 -14.70 3.27
N SER A 145 -8.92 -13.42 3.64
CA SER A 145 -10.20 -12.72 3.70
C SER A 145 -10.86 -12.59 2.32
N ALA A 146 -10.08 -12.39 1.25
CA ALA A 146 -10.60 -12.33 -0.11
C ALA A 146 -11.16 -13.68 -0.58
N VAL A 147 -10.47 -14.80 -0.28
CA VAL A 147 -10.99 -16.15 -0.57
C VAL A 147 -12.29 -16.41 0.20
N GLN A 148 -12.32 -16.07 1.49
CA GLN A 148 -13.45 -16.39 2.36
C GLN A 148 -14.69 -15.53 2.11
N HIS A 149 -14.52 -14.23 1.84
CA HIS A 149 -15.64 -13.27 1.80
C HIS A 149 -15.88 -12.62 0.43
N ALA A 150 -14.83 -12.44 -0.38
CA ALA A 150 -14.97 -11.92 -1.75
C ALA A 150 -15.14 -13.03 -2.80
N ARG A 151 -15.29 -14.29 -2.36
CA ARG A 151 -15.45 -15.48 -3.23
C ARG A 151 -14.36 -15.62 -4.29
N VAL A 152 -13.14 -15.17 -3.98
CA VAL A 152 -11.99 -15.40 -4.86
C VAL A 152 -11.73 -16.91 -4.94
N PRO A 153 -11.58 -17.50 -6.14
CA PRO A 153 -11.30 -18.92 -6.29
C PRO A 153 -10.08 -19.33 -5.44
N TYR A 154 -10.23 -20.37 -4.61
CA TYR A 154 -9.18 -20.77 -3.67
C TYR A 154 -7.86 -21.10 -4.38
N ARG A 155 -7.89 -21.59 -5.63
CA ARG A 155 -6.69 -21.85 -6.43
C ARG A 155 -5.84 -20.58 -6.61
N ILE A 156 -6.49 -19.46 -6.91
CA ILE A 156 -5.82 -18.16 -7.09
C ILE A 156 -5.33 -17.64 -5.73
N GLY A 157 -6.17 -17.72 -4.70
CA GLY A 157 -5.81 -17.29 -3.35
C GLY A 157 -4.62 -18.06 -2.78
N TYR A 158 -4.59 -19.39 -2.94
CA TYR A 158 -3.47 -20.22 -2.49
C TYR A 158 -2.19 -19.97 -3.31
N ALA A 159 -2.30 -19.67 -4.60
CA ALA A 159 -1.14 -19.23 -5.38
C ALA A 159 -0.52 -17.96 -4.78
N ALA A 160 -1.34 -16.95 -4.45
CA ALA A 160 -0.87 -15.74 -3.79
C ALA A 160 -0.28 -16.00 -2.40
N LEU A 161 -0.92 -16.86 -1.58
CA LEU A 161 -0.37 -17.29 -0.28
C LEU A 161 0.97 -18.01 -0.42
N ALA A 162 1.11 -18.86 -1.44
CA ALA A 162 2.37 -19.54 -1.75
C ALA A 162 3.45 -18.54 -2.16
N SER A 163 3.13 -17.56 -3.01
CA SER A 163 4.06 -16.49 -3.39
C SER A 163 4.63 -15.75 -2.16
N TYR A 164 3.79 -15.39 -1.18
CA TYR A 164 4.27 -14.78 0.07
C TYR A 164 5.28 -15.66 0.83
N ARG A 165 5.06 -16.98 0.83
CA ARG A 165 5.97 -17.95 1.47
C ARG A 165 7.25 -18.18 0.68
N PHE A 166 7.23 -17.99 -0.65
CA PHE A 166 8.39 -18.17 -1.50
C PHE A 166 9.34 -16.96 -1.46
N VAL A 167 8.87 -15.77 -1.10
CA VAL A 167 9.73 -14.56 -1.03
C VAL A 167 10.95 -14.75 -0.10
N PRO A 168 10.81 -15.17 1.17
CA PRO A 168 11.96 -15.41 2.04
C PRO A 168 12.90 -16.50 1.50
N ARG A 169 12.35 -17.55 0.91
CA ARG A 169 13.11 -18.64 0.29
C ARG A 169 13.97 -18.12 -0.86
N PHE A 170 13.39 -17.39 -1.81
CA PHE A 170 14.14 -16.87 -2.95
C PHE A 170 15.14 -15.78 -2.58
N ARG A 171 14.90 -15.03 -1.50
CA ARG A 171 15.92 -14.15 -0.93
C ARG A 171 17.14 -14.94 -0.47
N HIS A 172 16.93 -16.05 0.24
CA HIS A 172 18.01 -16.92 0.66
C HIS A 172 18.74 -17.58 -0.53
N GLU A 173 18.00 -18.10 -1.51
CA GLU A 173 18.60 -18.68 -2.73
C GLU A 173 19.43 -17.65 -3.51
N LEU A 174 18.94 -16.41 -3.62
CA LEU A 174 19.66 -15.32 -4.25
C LEU A 174 20.97 -14.99 -3.50
N GLU A 175 20.98 -15.04 -2.18
CA GLU A 175 22.20 -14.87 -1.38
C GLU A 175 23.20 -15.99 -1.62
N VAL A 176 22.75 -17.24 -1.70
CA VAL A 176 23.59 -18.40 -2.01
C VAL A 176 24.19 -18.27 -3.42
N ILE A 177 23.39 -17.90 -4.41
CA ILE A 177 23.83 -17.66 -5.79
C ILE A 177 24.90 -16.56 -5.83
N ARG A 178 24.66 -15.44 -5.14
CA ARG A 178 25.64 -14.34 -5.05
C ARG A 178 26.94 -14.78 -4.38
N LYS A 179 26.86 -15.58 -3.30
CA LYS A 179 28.04 -16.16 -2.62
C LYS A 179 28.82 -17.07 -3.56
N ALA A 180 28.15 -17.96 -4.29
CA ALA A 180 28.79 -18.84 -5.27
C ALA A 180 29.47 -18.07 -6.41
N HIS A 181 28.82 -17.03 -6.94
CA HIS A 181 29.42 -16.16 -7.96
C HIS A 181 30.68 -15.44 -7.46
N ARG A 182 30.73 -15.05 -6.18
CA ARG A 182 31.93 -14.47 -5.57
C ARG A 182 33.09 -15.47 -5.51
N VAL A 183 32.83 -16.71 -5.11
CA VAL A 183 33.86 -17.76 -5.07
C VAL A 183 34.41 -18.07 -6.47
N ARG A 184 33.55 -18.04 -7.51
CA ARG A 184 33.95 -18.26 -8.91
C ARG A 184 34.66 -17.06 -9.58
N GLY A 185 35.00 -16.01 -8.84
CA GLY A 185 35.61 -14.79 -9.39
C GLY A 185 34.68 -13.94 -10.29
N SER A 186 33.44 -14.38 -10.50
CA SER A 186 32.44 -13.71 -11.36
C SER A 186 31.75 -12.49 -10.72
N ALA A 187 32.27 -12.00 -9.58
CA ALA A 187 31.73 -10.86 -8.84
C ALA A 187 32.23 -9.48 -9.32
N GLY A 188 32.85 -9.42 -10.50
CA GLY A 188 33.64 -8.29 -10.98
C GLY A 188 32.95 -6.91 -10.96
N GLY A 189 33.81 -5.89 -10.78
CA GLY A 189 33.55 -4.48 -11.03
C GLY A 189 32.87 -3.70 -9.90
N ARG A 190 33.35 -2.49 -9.62
CA ARG A 190 32.63 -1.48 -8.83
C ARG A 190 31.85 -0.56 -9.78
N GLY A 191 30.66 -0.12 -9.37
CA GLY A 191 29.82 0.80 -10.16
C GLY A 191 28.45 0.24 -10.59
N PRO A 192 27.58 1.11 -11.15
CA PRO A 192 26.18 0.80 -11.47
C PRO A 192 26.05 -0.26 -12.58
N VAL A 193 26.86 -0.18 -13.63
CA VAL A 193 26.85 -1.15 -14.75
C VAL A 193 27.27 -2.53 -14.26
N ALA A 194 28.29 -2.61 -13.42
CA ALA A 194 28.73 -3.86 -12.81
C ALA A 194 27.65 -4.46 -11.90
N ALA A 195 26.91 -3.63 -11.16
CA ALA A 195 25.78 -4.07 -10.33
C ALA A 195 24.64 -4.66 -11.18
N LEU A 196 24.32 -4.03 -12.31
CA LEU A 196 23.33 -4.56 -13.25
C LEU A 196 23.76 -5.92 -13.81
N ASN A 197 25.00 -6.03 -14.29
CA ASN A 197 25.55 -7.28 -14.83
C ASN A 197 25.56 -8.41 -13.80
N ARG A 198 25.86 -8.12 -12.52
CA ARG A 198 25.74 -9.11 -11.42
C ARG A 198 24.30 -9.53 -11.17
N GLY A 199 23.37 -8.58 -11.28
CA GLY A 199 21.93 -8.84 -11.20
C GLY A 199 21.50 -9.82 -12.28
N VAL A 200 21.78 -9.51 -13.54
CA VAL A 200 21.43 -10.35 -14.71
C VAL A 200 21.98 -11.77 -14.58
N ARG A 201 23.25 -11.93 -14.17
CA ARG A 201 23.86 -13.26 -13.95
C ARG A 201 23.17 -14.08 -12.86
N SER A 202 22.63 -13.42 -11.84
CA SER A 202 21.94 -14.10 -10.73
C SER A 202 20.48 -14.46 -11.09
N ILE A 203 19.87 -13.76 -12.06
CA ILE A 203 18.47 -13.96 -12.44
C ILE A 203 18.26 -15.33 -13.08
N ILE A 204 19.09 -15.73 -14.05
CA ILE A 204 18.96 -17.02 -14.75
C ILE A 204 18.95 -18.22 -13.78
N PRO A 205 19.95 -18.41 -12.89
CA PRO A 205 19.93 -19.52 -11.94
C PRO A 205 18.79 -19.43 -10.92
N LEU A 206 18.40 -18.21 -10.52
CA LEU A 206 17.28 -18.01 -9.61
C LEU A 206 15.95 -18.41 -10.26
N LEU A 207 15.71 -18.02 -11.51
CA LEU A 207 14.54 -18.42 -12.30
C LEU A 207 14.50 -19.93 -12.49
N ALA A 208 15.63 -20.55 -12.84
CA ALA A 208 15.70 -22.00 -12.97
C ALA A 208 15.39 -22.71 -11.62
N SER A 209 15.88 -22.17 -10.50
CA SER A 209 15.55 -22.67 -9.17
C SER A 209 14.06 -22.50 -8.84
N ALA A 210 13.49 -21.34 -9.18
CA ALA A 210 12.09 -21.03 -8.98
C ALA A 210 11.16 -21.95 -9.77
N ILE A 211 11.47 -22.23 -11.04
CA ILE A 211 10.70 -23.16 -11.88
C ILE A 211 10.73 -24.58 -11.27
N ARG A 212 11.91 -25.09 -10.93
CA ARG A 212 12.05 -26.41 -10.26
C ARG A 212 11.34 -26.45 -8.90
N HIS A 213 11.26 -25.33 -8.19
CA HIS A 213 10.52 -25.26 -6.94
C HIS A 213 9.01 -25.29 -7.18
N ALA A 214 8.52 -24.49 -8.14
CA ALA A 214 7.12 -24.44 -8.51
C ALA A 214 6.61 -25.81 -9.01
N GLU A 215 7.38 -26.51 -9.84
CA GLU A 215 7.05 -27.85 -10.33
C GLU A 215 6.92 -28.86 -9.18
N ARG A 216 7.91 -28.90 -8.27
CA ARG A 216 7.85 -29.76 -7.08
C ARG A 216 6.67 -29.45 -6.17
N VAL A 217 6.34 -28.18 -5.99
CA VAL A 217 5.18 -27.76 -5.20
C VAL A 217 3.89 -28.17 -5.90
N SER A 218 3.80 -27.99 -7.22
CA SER A 218 2.63 -28.39 -8.02
C SER A 218 2.39 -29.89 -7.93
N LEU A 219 3.41 -30.72 -8.16
CA LEU A 219 3.32 -32.17 -8.06
C LEU A 219 2.89 -32.62 -6.64
N SER A 220 3.42 -31.95 -5.60
CA SER A 220 3.02 -32.21 -4.22
C SER A 220 1.59 -31.75 -3.89
N MET A 221 1.08 -30.71 -4.56
CA MET A 221 -0.29 -30.23 -4.40
C MET A 221 -1.26 -31.18 -5.10
N GLU A 222 -0.92 -31.64 -6.30
CA GLU A 222 -1.71 -32.59 -7.08
C GLU A 222 -1.82 -33.95 -6.38
N SER A 223 -0.71 -34.46 -5.80
CA SER A 223 -0.74 -35.71 -5.02
C SER A 223 -1.58 -35.62 -3.74
N ARG A 224 -1.89 -34.40 -3.27
CA ARG A 224 -2.81 -34.13 -2.15
C ARG A 224 -4.22 -33.75 -2.62
N ALA A 225 -4.54 -34.04 -3.88
CA ALA A 225 -5.82 -33.74 -4.51
C ALA A 225 -6.20 -32.24 -4.46
N PHE A 226 -5.21 -31.33 -4.44
CA PHE A 226 -5.49 -29.90 -4.52
C PHE A 226 -6.14 -29.58 -5.86
N GLY A 227 -7.36 -29.08 -5.84
CA GLY A 227 -8.13 -28.90 -7.07
C GLY A 227 -9.15 -29.99 -7.37
N ALA A 228 -9.28 -31.04 -6.57
CA ALA A 228 -10.25 -32.10 -6.85
C ALA A 228 -11.71 -31.64 -6.65
N HIS A 229 -11.93 -30.61 -5.83
CA HIS A 229 -13.26 -30.08 -5.54
C HIS A 229 -13.35 -28.57 -5.84
N GLU A 230 -14.56 -28.09 -6.08
CA GLU A 230 -14.84 -26.66 -6.28
C GLU A 230 -14.64 -25.84 -5.01
N THR A 231 -14.91 -26.44 -3.85
CA THR A 231 -14.80 -25.80 -2.53
C THR A 231 -13.77 -26.50 -1.66
N ARG A 232 -13.25 -25.75 -0.68
CA ARG A 232 -12.24 -26.23 0.28
C ARG A 232 -12.55 -25.69 1.66
N THR A 233 -12.41 -26.53 2.67
CA THR A 233 -12.43 -26.12 4.08
C THR A 233 -11.13 -25.38 4.45
N GLU A 234 -11.25 -24.16 4.96
CA GLU A 234 -10.10 -23.33 5.36
C GLU A 234 -9.68 -23.58 6.81
N ARG A 235 -8.40 -23.86 7.03
CA ARG A 235 -7.84 -24.07 8.37
C ARG A 235 -7.78 -22.77 9.20
N TYR A 236 -7.54 -21.65 8.54
CA TYR A 236 -7.37 -20.34 9.19
C TYR A 236 -8.50 -19.41 8.78
N LEU A 237 -9.42 -19.14 9.72
CA LEU A 237 -10.57 -18.29 9.48
C LEU A 237 -10.27 -16.83 9.84
N VAL A 238 -10.69 -15.92 8.96
CA VAL A 238 -10.67 -14.47 9.15
C VAL A 238 -12.12 -13.99 9.17
N PRO A 239 -12.87 -14.19 10.28
CA PRO A 239 -14.30 -13.91 10.30
C PRO A 239 -14.59 -12.43 10.11
N LEU A 240 -15.64 -12.11 9.36
CA LEU A 240 -16.26 -10.78 9.39
C LEU A 240 -17.05 -10.66 10.68
N ARG A 241 -16.74 -9.63 11.47
CA ARG A 241 -17.40 -9.33 12.74
C ARG A 241 -18.20 -8.04 12.61
N THR A 242 -19.17 -7.85 13.50
CA THR A 242 -19.99 -6.63 13.56
C THR A 242 -19.15 -5.35 13.66
N ARG A 243 -18.06 -5.38 14.43
CA ARG A 243 -17.09 -4.27 14.53
C ARG A 243 -16.47 -3.85 13.19
N ASP A 244 -16.34 -4.76 12.24
CA ASP A 244 -15.79 -4.46 10.91
C ASP A 244 -16.80 -3.62 10.10
N GLY A 245 -18.09 -3.99 10.17
CA GLY A 245 -19.18 -3.23 9.57
C GLY A 245 -19.36 -1.86 10.23
N VAL A 246 -19.29 -1.79 11.56
CA VAL A 246 -19.34 -0.51 12.30
C VAL A 246 -18.21 0.41 11.86
N PHE A 247 -16.99 -0.10 11.72
CA PHE A 247 -15.85 0.71 11.24
C PHE A 247 -16.09 1.27 9.84
N VAL A 248 -16.57 0.44 8.90
CA VAL A 248 -16.89 0.87 7.52
C VAL A 248 -17.92 1.99 7.53
N VAL A 249 -19.04 1.79 8.23
CA VAL A 249 -20.15 2.76 8.28
C VAL A 249 -19.71 4.06 8.93
N VAL A 250 -19.04 4.00 10.09
CA VAL A 250 -18.55 5.20 10.79
C VAL A 250 -17.57 5.97 9.91
N LEU A 251 -16.63 5.29 9.24
CA LEU A 251 -15.67 5.97 8.37
C LEU A 251 -16.36 6.64 7.18
N TRP A 252 -17.35 5.99 6.57
CA TRP A 252 -18.15 6.59 5.49
C TRP A 252 -18.96 7.78 5.95
N LEU A 253 -19.63 7.69 7.11
CA LEU A 253 -20.40 8.80 7.67
C LEU A 253 -19.50 10.00 8.00
N CYS A 254 -18.35 9.75 8.63
CA CYS A 254 -17.36 10.81 8.90
C CYS A 254 -16.85 11.45 7.61
N ALA A 255 -16.46 10.64 6.62
CA ALA A 255 -16.00 11.16 5.34
C ALA A 255 -17.08 11.96 4.61
N ALA A 256 -18.32 11.45 4.57
CA ALA A 256 -19.45 12.13 3.94
C ALA A 256 -19.78 13.45 4.65
N ALA A 257 -19.84 13.45 5.98
CA ALA A 257 -20.11 14.66 6.77
C ALA A 257 -19.04 15.74 6.54
N LEU A 258 -17.76 15.35 6.47
CA LEU A 258 -16.68 16.28 6.20
C LEU A 258 -16.74 16.84 4.78
N VAL A 259 -17.01 16.00 3.77
CA VAL A 259 -17.14 16.45 2.37
C VAL A 259 -18.35 17.37 2.20
N LEU A 260 -19.50 17.03 2.80
CA LEU A 260 -20.70 17.85 2.74
C LEU A 260 -20.55 19.16 3.52
N GLY A 261 -19.90 19.12 4.69
CA GLY A 261 -19.58 20.32 5.47
C GLY A 261 -18.69 21.28 4.68
N VAL A 262 -17.62 20.79 4.06
CA VAL A 262 -16.76 21.63 3.20
C VAL A 262 -17.54 22.25 2.05
N ARG A 263 -18.45 21.51 1.41
CA ARG A 263 -19.31 22.04 0.34
C ARG A 263 -20.35 23.06 0.82
N PHE A 264 -20.75 23.03 2.08
CA PHE A 264 -21.69 23.99 2.65
C PHE A 264 -21.01 25.31 3.03
N PHE A 265 -19.73 25.26 3.43
CA PHE A 265 -18.94 26.42 3.83
C PHE A 265 -18.11 27.07 2.70
N ALA A 266 -18.00 26.41 1.54
CA ALA A 266 -17.27 26.89 0.36
C ALA A 266 -18.21 27.52 -0.68
#